data_AF-A0A535F4D4-F1
#
_entry.id   AF-A0A535F4D4-F1
#
_cell.length_a   1.000
_cell.length_b   1.000
_cell.length_c   1.000
_cell.angle_alpha   90.00
_cell.angle_beta   90.00
_cell.angle_gamma   90.00
#
_symmetry.space_group_name_H-M   'P 1'
#
loop_
_entity.id
_entity.type
_entity.pdbx_description
1 polymer ?
#
loop_
_entity_poly.entity_id
_entity_poly.type
_entity_poly.pdbx_seq_one_letter_code
_entity_poly.pdbx_strand_id
1 'polypeptide(L)'
;MNQEGSMMRTEKNQEGSMMQAEENQVMEQSVVTRLLIAGGAIGPLLFVIVLLIEGATRPGYSAWHNYGSSLSLGAQGWMQIANFIVCGLLTLGFAIGLRRVFRTGRSSVWGPILLGVFGVGLIVAGVFVTDPSLGYPPGTHISGPQTLHGTIHGVNAIITFGSLAIACFVMARRFAGDPNWKGWALYSIVTGVLVVMSFIAATVVSALDESGVLPGSPTGRRPAPCAPPAHPRREWSLAGIADGAVTTHWDHRWLGLDRADGNPNPE
;
A
#
# COMPACT_ATOMS: atom_id res chain seq x y z
N MET A 1 -41.47 59.63 -6.70
CA MET A 1 -40.86 59.18 -5.43
C MET A 1 -40.92 57.66 -5.19
N ASN A 2 -41.90 56.89 -5.70
CA ASN A 2 -41.93 55.43 -5.43
C ASN A 2 -40.95 54.58 -6.28
N GLN A 3 -40.52 55.04 -7.45
CA GLN A 3 -39.62 54.27 -8.31
C GLN A 3 -38.15 54.30 -7.84
N GLU A 4 -37.62 55.47 -7.43
CA GLU A 4 -36.24 55.58 -6.94
C GLU A 4 -36.01 54.80 -5.64
N GLY A 5 -36.97 54.82 -4.71
CA GLY A 5 -36.89 54.03 -3.47
C GLY A 5 -36.94 52.52 -3.72
N SER A 6 -37.67 52.08 -4.76
CA SER A 6 -37.69 50.67 -5.18
C SER A 6 -36.38 50.26 -5.84
N MET A 7 -35.78 51.15 -6.64
CA MET A 7 -34.52 50.89 -7.32
C MET A 7 -33.36 50.75 -6.31
N MET A 8 -33.20 51.71 -5.39
CA MET A 8 -32.17 51.67 -4.35
C MET A 8 -32.28 50.44 -3.44
N ARG A 9 -33.51 49.99 -3.12
CA ARG A 9 -33.71 48.78 -2.30
C ARG A 9 -33.30 47.52 -3.05
N THR A 10 -33.46 47.50 -4.38
CA THR A 10 -33.08 46.37 -5.22
C THR A 10 -31.55 46.27 -5.34
N GLU A 11 -30.87 47.39 -5.56
CA GLU A 11 -29.40 47.45 -5.60
C GLU A 11 -28.78 46.99 -4.27
N LYS A 12 -29.27 47.51 -3.14
CA LYS A 12 -28.78 47.11 -1.81
C LYS A 12 -28.98 45.61 -1.53
N ASN A 13 -30.10 45.04 -2.00
CA ASN A 13 -30.36 43.61 -1.88
C ASN A 13 -29.43 42.78 -2.78
N GLN A 14 -29.13 43.28 -4.00
CA GLN A 14 -28.18 42.63 -4.91
C GLN A 14 -26.75 42.68 -4.37
N GLU A 15 -26.30 43.82 -3.83
CA GLU A 15 -24.99 43.93 -3.17
C GLU A 15 -24.86 43.01 -1.97
N GLY A 16 -25.88 42.95 -1.11
CA GLY A 16 -25.92 42.02 0.03
C GLY A 16 -25.85 40.55 -0.41
N SER A 17 -26.60 40.19 -1.47
CA SER A 17 -26.56 38.84 -2.03
C SER A 17 -25.21 38.50 -2.66
N MET A 18 -24.54 39.46 -3.33
CA MET A 18 -23.22 39.25 -3.92
C MET A 18 -22.14 39.06 -2.84
N MET A 19 -22.13 39.91 -1.81
CA MET A 19 -21.20 39.77 -0.68
C MET A 19 -21.37 38.43 0.04
N GLN A 20 -22.61 38.01 0.28
CA GLN A 20 -22.88 36.73 0.92
C GLN A 20 -22.46 35.54 0.05
N ALA A 21 -22.64 35.64 -1.28
CA ALA A 21 -22.17 34.62 -2.21
C ALA A 21 -20.63 34.53 -2.24
N GLU A 22 -19.94 35.67 -2.22
CA GLU A 22 -18.47 35.73 -2.18
C GLU A 22 -17.93 35.16 -0.86
N GLU A 23 -18.54 35.52 0.28
CA GLU A 23 -18.16 34.98 1.60
C GLU A 23 -18.34 33.45 1.64
N ASN A 24 -19.47 32.94 1.16
CA ASN A 24 -19.72 31.51 1.08
C ASN A 24 -18.68 30.80 0.19
N GLN A 25 -18.32 31.38 -0.96
CA GLN A 25 -17.30 30.82 -1.85
C GLN A 25 -15.91 30.80 -1.21
N VAL A 26 -15.51 31.87 -0.51
CA VAL A 26 -14.22 31.92 0.20
C VAL A 26 -14.17 30.88 1.32
N MET A 27 -15.25 30.75 2.08
CA MET A 27 -15.37 29.76 3.14
C MET A 27 -15.30 28.32 2.59
N GLU A 28 -16.04 28.01 1.53
CA GLU A 28 -15.97 26.70 0.87
C GLU A 28 -14.55 26.39 0.37
N GLN A 29 -13.89 27.35 -0.31
CA GLN A 29 -12.51 27.17 -0.77
C GLN A 29 -11.53 26.91 0.37
N SER A 30 -11.72 27.58 1.51
CA SER A 30 -10.91 27.39 2.73
C SER A 30 -11.12 25.99 3.32
N VAL A 31 -12.37 25.54 3.43
CA VAL A 31 -12.72 24.19 3.93
C VAL A 31 -12.16 23.10 3.03
N VAL A 32 -12.35 23.20 1.72
CA VAL A 32 -11.82 22.23 0.76
C VAL A 32 -10.30 22.16 0.85
N THR A 33 -9.62 23.32 0.93
CA THR A 33 -8.16 23.35 1.05
C THR A 33 -7.67 22.68 2.34
N ARG A 34 -8.36 22.89 3.46
CA ARG A 34 -8.05 22.21 4.74
C ARG A 34 -8.25 20.70 4.64
N LEU A 35 -9.34 20.24 4.02
CA LEU A 35 -9.61 18.81 3.83
C LEU A 35 -8.55 18.15 2.94
N LEU A 36 -8.14 18.81 1.86
CA LEU A 36 -7.07 18.32 0.98
C LEU A 36 -5.74 18.18 1.72
N ILE A 37 -5.39 19.15 2.57
CA ILE A 37 -4.17 19.12 3.38
C ILE A 37 -4.25 18.02 4.46
N ALA A 38 -5.37 17.93 5.17
CA ALA A 38 -5.58 16.92 6.20
C ALA A 38 -5.56 15.50 5.63
N GLY A 39 -6.25 15.28 4.49
CA GLY A 39 -6.25 14.00 3.78
C GLY A 39 -4.84 13.57 3.38
N GLY A 40 -4.00 14.51 2.94
CA GLY A 40 -2.60 14.26 2.63
C GLY A 40 -1.70 13.91 3.81
N ALA A 41 -2.00 14.41 5.01
CA ALA A 41 -1.27 14.04 6.22
C ALA A 41 -1.73 12.66 6.74
N ILE A 42 -3.02 12.37 6.65
CA ILE A 42 -3.62 11.13 7.15
C ILE A 42 -3.36 9.96 6.20
N GLY A 43 -3.38 10.18 4.88
CA GLY A 43 -3.25 9.14 3.86
C GLY A 43 -2.00 8.28 3.99
N PRO A 44 -0.78 8.85 4.04
CA PRO A 44 0.45 8.09 4.23
C PRO A 44 0.50 7.34 5.57
N LEU A 45 -0.09 7.89 6.64
CA LEU A 45 -0.17 7.21 7.93
C LEU A 45 -1.06 5.96 7.84
N LEU A 46 -2.24 6.09 7.24
CA LEU A 46 -3.13 4.96 6.99
C LEU A 46 -2.46 3.92 6.09
N PHE A 47 -1.72 4.36 5.07
CA PHE A 47 -0.99 3.47 4.18
C PHE A 47 0.00 2.59 4.93
N VAL A 48 0.80 3.19 5.82
CA VAL A 48 1.76 2.46 6.65
C VAL A 48 1.06 1.51 7.60
N ILE A 49 -0.05 1.92 8.23
CA ILE A 49 -0.81 1.05 9.14
C ILE A 49 -1.35 -0.18 8.40
N VAL A 50 -1.97 0.01 7.23
CA VAL A 50 -2.48 -1.11 6.42
C VAL A 50 -1.33 -2.01 5.97
N LEU A 51 -0.22 -1.44 5.50
CA LEU A 51 0.97 -2.19 5.09
C LEU A 51 1.52 -3.05 6.25
N LEU A 52 1.57 -2.52 7.46
CA LEU A 52 2.04 -3.24 8.65
C LEU A 52 1.07 -4.35 9.06
N ILE A 53 -0.24 -4.09 9.01
CA ILE A 53 -1.27 -5.09 9.30
C ILE A 53 -1.20 -6.23 8.28
N GLU A 54 -1.14 -5.92 6.99
CA GLU A 54 -0.97 -6.93 5.95
C GLU A 54 0.34 -7.68 6.14
N GLY A 55 1.45 -6.97 6.35
CA GLY A 55 2.75 -7.60 6.57
C GLY A 55 2.80 -8.54 7.78
N ALA A 56 2.05 -8.23 8.84
CA ALA A 56 1.98 -9.08 10.04
C ALA A 56 1.01 -10.26 9.89
N THR A 57 0.01 -10.15 9.02
CA THR A 57 -1.07 -11.15 8.89
C THR A 57 -0.92 -12.07 7.67
N ARG A 58 -0.06 -11.72 6.70
CA ARG A 58 0.09 -12.44 5.43
C ARG A 58 1.05 -13.63 5.58
N PRO A 59 0.59 -14.88 5.36
CA PRO A 59 1.43 -16.05 5.45
C PRO A 59 2.60 -16.00 4.45
N GLY A 60 3.81 -16.28 4.94
CA GLY A 60 5.04 -16.29 4.13
C GLY A 60 5.56 -14.91 3.73
N TYR A 61 4.84 -13.82 4.07
CA TYR A 61 5.39 -12.48 3.96
C TYR A 61 6.38 -12.23 5.11
N SER A 62 7.37 -11.39 4.85
CA SER A 62 8.37 -10.97 5.82
C SER A 62 8.80 -9.58 5.42
N ALA A 63 8.50 -8.56 6.24
CA ALA A 63 8.91 -7.18 5.94
C ALA A 63 10.43 -6.99 5.90
N TRP A 64 11.17 -7.95 6.46
CA TRP A 64 12.62 -8.03 6.34
C TRP A 64 13.02 -8.42 4.90
N HIS A 65 12.28 -9.36 4.29
CA HIS A 65 12.65 -10.09 3.08
C HIS A 65 11.92 -9.68 1.81
N ASN A 66 10.68 -9.23 1.94
CA ASN A 66 9.78 -9.01 0.83
C ASN A 66 9.44 -7.53 0.75
N TYR A 67 9.34 -7.00 -0.47
CA TYR A 67 8.89 -5.63 -0.67
C TYR A 67 7.46 -5.44 -0.19
N GLY A 68 7.14 -4.24 0.30
CA GLY A 68 5.74 -3.89 0.62
C GLY A 68 4.80 -4.04 -0.58
N SER A 69 5.31 -3.77 -1.80
CA SER A 69 4.55 -3.99 -3.03
C SER A 69 4.23 -5.45 -3.32
N SER A 70 5.04 -6.40 -2.83
CA SER A 70 4.76 -7.84 -3.01
C SER A 70 3.44 -8.25 -2.36
N LEU A 71 2.95 -7.52 -1.34
CA LEU A 71 1.64 -7.77 -0.73
C LEU A 71 0.46 -7.59 -1.69
N SER A 72 0.66 -6.95 -2.85
CA SER A 72 -0.34 -6.88 -3.92
C SER A 72 -0.53 -8.19 -4.69
N LEU A 73 0.28 -9.21 -4.40
CA LEU A 73 0.19 -10.55 -4.98
C LEU A 73 -0.68 -11.50 -4.15
N GLY A 74 -1.27 -12.47 -4.83
CA GLY A 74 -2.10 -13.53 -4.22
C GLY A 74 -3.56 -13.13 -4.02
N ALA A 75 -4.33 -14.02 -3.39
CA ALA A 75 -5.80 -13.91 -3.32
C ALA A 75 -6.32 -12.66 -2.61
N GLN A 76 -5.52 -12.09 -1.69
CA GLN A 76 -5.90 -10.90 -0.92
C GLN A 76 -5.13 -9.65 -1.33
N GLY A 77 -4.36 -9.71 -2.42
CA GLY A 77 -3.51 -8.61 -2.88
C GLY A 77 -4.26 -7.34 -3.27
N TRP A 78 -5.57 -7.46 -3.54
CA TRP A 78 -6.44 -6.31 -3.77
C TRP A 78 -6.44 -5.30 -2.62
N MET A 79 -6.17 -5.73 -1.38
CA MET A 79 -6.10 -4.83 -0.22
C MET A 79 -4.93 -3.86 -0.37
N GLN A 80 -3.74 -4.36 -0.68
CA GLN A 80 -2.57 -3.50 -0.92
C GLN A 80 -2.72 -2.67 -2.19
N ILE A 81 -3.39 -3.18 -3.24
CA ILE A 81 -3.71 -2.41 -4.45
C ILE A 81 -4.62 -1.22 -4.11
N ALA A 82 -5.70 -1.46 -3.35
CA ALA A 82 -6.60 -0.42 -2.89
C ALA A 82 -5.86 0.59 -1.99
N ASN A 83 -4.98 0.11 -1.12
CA ASN A 83 -4.14 0.94 -0.26
C ASN A 83 -3.26 1.89 -1.07
N PHE A 84 -2.60 1.39 -2.13
CA PHE A 84 -1.82 2.21 -3.06
C PHE A 84 -2.67 3.28 -3.76
N ILE A 85 -3.83 2.89 -4.31
CA ILE A 85 -4.70 3.82 -5.05
C ILE A 85 -5.26 4.90 -4.12
N VAL A 86 -5.77 4.54 -2.95
CA VAL A 86 -6.33 5.50 -1.97
C VAL A 86 -5.24 6.47 -1.49
N CYS A 87 -4.07 5.96 -1.11
CA CYS A 87 -2.95 6.81 -0.70
C CYS A 87 -2.50 7.75 -1.84
N GLY A 88 -2.44 7.25 -3.07
CA GLY A 88 -2.13 8.04 -4.26
C GLY A 88 -3.13 9.18 -4.49
N LEU A 89 -4.43 8.90 -4.42
CA LEU A 89 -5.49 9.90 -4.57
C LEU A 89 -5.46 10.96 -3.46
N LEU A 90 -5.26 10.54 -2.20
CA LEU A 90 -5.12 11.48 -1.08
C LEU A 90 -3.88 12.37 -1.23
N THR A 91 -2.79 11.81 -1.75
CA THR A 91 -1.54 12.55 -2.01
C THR A 91 -1.68 13.52 -3.20
N LEU A 92 -2.46 13.16 -4.22
CA LEU A 92 -2.84 14.10 -5.28
C LEU A 92 -3.68 15.25 -4.73
N GLY A 93 -4.65 14.93 -3.87
CA GLY A 93 -5.43 15.94 -3.15
C GLY A 93 -4.52 16.88 -2.35
N PHE A 94 -3.56 16.33 -1.61
CA PHE A 94 -2.56 17.08 -0.87
C PHE A 94 -1.76 18.03 -1.76
N ALA A 95 -1.26 17.55 -2.91
CA ALA A 95 -0.52 18.37 -3.85
C ALA A 95 -1.35 19.57 -4.34
N ILE A 96 -2.64 19.36 -4.63
CA ILE A 96 -3.57 20.43 -5.01
C ILE A 96 -3.77 21.41 -3.84
N GLY A 97 -4.00 20.92 -2.63
CA GLY A 97 -4.14 21.76 -1.43
C GLY A 97 -2.88 22.59 -1.17
N LEU A 98 -1.71 21.98 -1.31
CA LEU A 98 -0.41 22.63 -1.13
C LEU A 98 -0.17 23.72 -2.17
N ARG A 99 -0.58 23.49 -3.42
CA ARG A 99 -0.53 24.49 -4.49
C ARG A 99 -1.43 25.70 -4.20
N ARG A 100 -2.58 25.49 -3.54
CA ARG A 100 -3.49 26.58 -3.12
C ARG A 100 -2.92 27.41 -1.97
N VAL A 101 -2.22 26.77 -1.03
CA VAL A 101 -1.63 27.47 0.12
C VAL A 101 -0.34 28.22 -0.25
N PHE A 102 0.53 27.63 -1.06
CA PHE A 102 1.78 28.27 -1.43
C PHE A 102 1.63 29.14 -2.68
N ARG A 103 1.56 30.47 -2.47
CA ARG A 103 1.34 31.43 -3.56
C ARG A 103 2.62 31.92 -4.24
N THR A 104 3.77 31.87 -3.56
CA THR A 104 5.04 32.46 -4.07
C THR A 104 6.27 31.56 -3.90
N GLY A 105 7.25 31.74 -4.79
CA GLY A 105 8.57 31.09 -4.79
C GLY A 105 8.63 29.79 -5.60
N ARG A 106 9.84 29.39 -6.05
CA ARG A 106 10.03 28.18 -6.87
C ARG A 106 9.51 26.90 -6.20
N SER A 107 9.70 26.76 -4.89
CA SER A 107 9.20 25.61 -4.13
C SER A 107 7.67 25.53 -4.07
N SER A 108 6.93 26.61 -4.33
CA SER A 108 5.46 26.56 -4.42
C SER A 108 4.95 25.89 -5.69
N VAL A 109 5.81 25.73 -6.70
CA VAL A 109 5.50 25.06 -7.97
C VAL A 109 6.03 23.63 -7.91
N TRP A 110 7.33 23.48 -7.66
CA TRP A 110 7.98 22.17 -7.74
C TRP A 110 7.56 21.21 -6.63
N GLY A 111 7.30 21.69 -5.41
CA GLY A 111 6.84 20.85 -4.30
C GLY A 111 5.53 20.12 -4.64
N PRO A 112 4.45 20.85 -4.97
CA PRO A 112 3.20 20.25 -5.42
C PRO A 112 3.33 19.35 -6.65
N ILE A 113 4.10 19.73 -7.66
CA ILE A 113 4.29 18.89 -8.86
C ILE A 113 4.93 17.55 -8.50
N LEU A 114 6.02 17.57 -7.73
CA LEU A 114 6.74 16.35 -7.35
C LEU A 114 5.89 15.44 -6.46
N LEU A 115 5.13 16.01 -5.52
CA LEU A 115 4.15 15.26 -4.72
C LEU A 115 3.02 14.71 -5.59
N GLY A 116 2.61 15.44 -6.62
CA GLY A 116 1.65 14.97 -7.62
C GLY A 116 2.18 13.76 -8.39
N VAL A 117 3.42 13.83 -8.88
CA VAL A 117 4.10 12.70 -9.55
C VAL A 117 4.20 11.50 -8.63
N PHE A 118 4.57 11.70 -7.35
CA PHE A 118 4.58 10.63 -6.36
C PHE A 118 3.19 10.00 -6.17
N GLY A 119 2.13 10.80 -6.05
CA GLY A 119 0.75 10.32 -5.95
C GLY A 119 0.29 9.51 -7.17
N VAL A 120 0.61 9.98 -8.39
CA VAL A 120 0.39 9.19 -9.62
C VAL A 120 1.17 7.88 -9.59
N GLY A 121 2.43 7.93 -9.17
CA GLY A 121 3.30 6.77 -9.05
C GLY A 121 2.71 5.69 -8.13
N LEU A 122 2.09 6.07 -7.01
CA LEU A 122 1.37 5.12 -6.14
C LEU A 122 0.18 4.48 -6.86
N ILE A 123 -0.62 5.24 -7.61
CA ILE A 123 -1.74 4.70 -8.39
C ILE A 123 -1.23 3.70 -9.44
N VAL A 124 -0.16 4.06 -10.17
CA VAL A 124 0.49 3.17 -11.15
C VAL A 124 0.99 1.90 -10.48
N ALA A 125 1.59 1.98 -9.28
CA ALA A 125 2.03 0.80 -8.53
C ALA A 125 0.88 -0.14 -8.12
N GLY A 126 -0.32 0.41 -7.88
CA GLY A 126 -1.52 -0.39 -7.63
C GLY A 126 -2.09 -1.03 -8.89
N VAL A 127 -2.10 -0.32 -10.02
CA VAL A 127 -2.65 -0.82 -11.30
C VAL A 127 -1.72 -1.86 -11.94
N PHE A 128 -0.41 -1.60 -11.95
CA PHE A 128 0.59 -2.49 -12.50
C PHE A 128 1.30 -3.19 -11.36
N VAL A 129 0.79 -4.37 -10.99
CA VAL A 129 1.31 -5.20 -9.90
C VAL A 129 2.72 -5.72 -10.23
N THR A 130 3.57 -5.81 -9.20
CA THR A 130 4.94 -6.35 -9.33
C THR A 130 4.93 -7.85 -9.63
N ASP A 131 6.01 -8.37 -10.21
CA ASP A 131 6.14 -9.82 -10.39
C ASP A 131 6.49 -10.50 -9.05
N PRO A 132 6.13 -11.79 -8.88
CA PRO A 132 6.64 -12.59 -7.78
C PRO A 132 8.16 -12.57 -7.74
N SER A 133 8.71 -12.25 -6.58
CA SER A 133 10.15 -12.21 -6.32
C SER A 133 10.42 -12.69 -4.90
N LEU A 134 11.67 -13.05 -4.61
CA LEU A 134 12.12 -13.38 -3.24
C LEU A 134 11.23 -14.47 -2.59
N GLY A 135 10.78 -15.45 -3.39
CA GLY A 135 9.96 -16.57 -2.93
C GLY A 135 8.54 -16.21 -2.45
N TYR A 136 8.06 -14.99 -2.70
CA TYR A 136 6.70 -14.55 -2.37
C TYR A 136 5.84 -14.32 -3.64
N PRO A 137 4.58 -14.77 -3.66
CA PRO A 137 3.90 -15.57 -2.62
C PRO A 137 4.45 -16.99 -2.50
N PRO A 138 4.30 -17.66 -1.34
CA PRO A 138 4.73 -19.05 -1.17
C PRO A 138 4.12 -19.98 -2.23
N GLY A 139 4.92 -20.91 -2.75
CA GLY A 139 4.49 -21.85 -3.79
C GLY A 139 4.49 -21.26 -5.21
N THR A 140 4.91 -20.01 -5.37
CA THR A 140 5.08 -19.40 -6.71
C THR A 140 6.43 -19.78 -7.28
N HIS A 141 6.44 -20.46 -8.41
CA HIS A 141 7.67 -20.71 -9.17
C HIS A 141 8.00 -19.46 -9.99
N ILE A 142 9.10 -18.80 -9.65
CA ILE A 142 9.67 -17.72 -10.46
C ILE A 142 10.31 -18.40 -11.68
N SER A 143 9.63 -18.34 -12.83
CA SER A 143 10.10 -18.97 -14.06
C SER A 143 9.65 -18.14 -15.26
N GLY A 144 10.63 -17.61 -16.01
CA GLY A 144 10.39 -16.79 -17.20
C GLY A 144 10.95 -15.37 -17.08
N PRO A 145 10.92 -14.60 -18.18
CA PRO A 145 11.29 -13.18 -18.18
C PRO A 145 10.30 -12.35 -17.35
N GLN A 146 10.73 -11.18 -16.87
CA GLN A 146 9.82 -10.23 -16.22
C GLN A 146 8.63 -9.92 -17.12
N THR A 147 7.45 -9.82 -16.50
CA THR A 147 6.25 -9.43 -17.20
C THR A 147 6.28 -7.93 -17.50
N LEU A 148 5.42 -7.49 -18.41
CA LEU A 148 5.22 -6.07 -18.68
C LEU A 148 4.76 -5.32 -17.42
N HIS A 149 3.87 -5.92 -16.62
CA HIS A 149 3.38 -5.32 -15.38
C HIS A 149 4.50 -5.17 -14.35
N GLY A 150 5.29 -6.22 -14.14
CA GLY A 150 6.46 -6.19 -13.27
C GLY A 150 7.49 -5.15 -13.70
N THR A 151 7.76 -5.06 -15.00
CA THR A 151 8.68 -4.06 -15.57
C THR A 151 8.18 -2.63 -15.34
N ILE A 152 6.89 -2.36 -15.63
CA ILE A 152 6.28 -1.05 -15.39
C ILE A 152 6.35 -0.71 -13.90
N HIS A 153 6.02 -1.65 -13.01
CA HIS A 153 6.07 -1.45 -11.57
C HIS A 153 7.49 -1.11 -11.10
N GLY A 154 8.49 -1.86 -11.55
CA GLY A 154 9.90 -1.66 -11.18
C GLY A 154 10.44 -0.30 -11.62
N VAL A 155 10.21 0.09 -12.87
CA VAL A 155 10.61 1.42 -13.38
C VAL A 155 9.85 2.53 -12.65
N ASN A 156 8.55 2.33 -12.41
CA ASN A 156 7.72 3.29 -11.68
C ASN A 156 8.21 3.52 -10.24
N ALA A 157 8.83 2.54 -9.59
CA ALA A 157 9.40 2.71 -8.26
C ALA A 157 10.49 3.82 -8.25
N ILE A 158 11.36 3.87 -9.26
CA ILE A 158 12.41 4.89 -9.37
C ILE A 158 11.80 6.29 -9.47
N ILE A 159 10.77 6.45 -10.30
CA ILE A 159 10.06 7.72 -10.49
C ILE A 159 9.35 8.14 -9.19
N THR A 160 8.68 7.18 -8.55
CA THR A 160 7.90 7.40 -7.33
C THR A 160 8.81 7.82 -6.16
N PHE A 161 9.80 7.00 -5.80
CA PHE A 161 10.68 7.32 -4.68
C PHE A 161 11.63 8.48 -4.98
N GLY A 162 12.07 8.62 -6.24
CA GLY A 162 12.88 9.75 -6.69
C GLY A 162 12.14 11.09 -6.58
N SER A 163 10.89 11.16 -7.06
CA SER A 163 10.08 12.38 -6.94
C SER A 163 9.79 12.75 -5.49
N LEU A 164 9.50 11.76 -4.61
CA LEU A 164 9.32 12.00 -3.18
C LEU A 164 10.59 12.53 -2.51
N ALA A 165 11.75 11.94 -2.80
CA ALA A 165 13.03 12.40 -2.26
C ALA A 165 13.33 13.84 -2.69
N ILE A 166 13.17 14.15 -3.97
CA ILE A 166 13.37 15.52 -4.49
C ILE A 166 12.36 16.48 -3.86
N ALA A 167 11.10 16.07 -3.68
CA ALA A 167 10.08 16.89 -3.02
C ALA A 167 10.52 17.27 -1.59
N CYS A 168 11.07 16.32 -0.83
CA CYS A 168 11.60 16.57 0.51
C CYS A 168 12.68 17.66 0.50
N PHE A 169 13.64 17.62 -0.42
CA PHE A 169 14.69 18.66 -0.51
C PHE A 169 14.16 20.02 -1.01
N VAL A 170 13.20 20.02 -1.95
CA VAL A 170 12.54 21.25 -2.41
C VAL A 170 11.77 21.94 -1.27
N MET A 171 11.12 21.14 -0.44
CA MET A 171 10.40 21.61 0.75
C MET A 171 11.37 22.06 1.85
N ALA A 172 12.46 21.33 2.08
CA ALA A 172 13.52 21.76 2.99
C ALA A 172 14.06 23.14 2.64
N ARG A 173 14.33 23.40 1.35
CA ARG A 173 14.80 24.71 0.88
C ARG A 173 13.78 25.82 1.13
N ARG A 174 12.48 25.51 1.02
CA ARG A 174 11.41 26.46 1.34
C ARG A 174 11.42 26.80 2.82
N PHE A 175 11.48 25.78 3.68
CA PHE A 175 11.45 25.93 5.13
C PHE A 175 12.71 26.61 5.68
N ALA A 176 13.87 26.42 5.04
CA ALA A 176 15.10 27.09 5.43
C ALA A 176 15.09 28.61 5.25
N GLY A 177 14.15 29.15 4.46
CA GLY A 177 13.98 30.59 4.24
C GLY A 177 13.34 31.34 5.41
N ASP A 178 12.75 30.64 6.38
CA ASP A 178 12.12 31.22 7.57
C ASP A 178 12.80 30.68 8.84
N PRO A 179 13.37 31.54 9.71
CA PRO A 179 14.00 31.12 10.97
C PRO A 179 13.09 30.27 11.87
N ASN A 180 11.77 30.47 11.82
CA ASN A 180 10.80 29.71 12.61
C ASN A 180 10.60 28.28 12.09
N TRP A 181 11.02 27.99 10.85
CA TRP A 181 10.75 26.72 10.17
C TRP A 181 12.00 25.85 10.01
N LYS A 182 13.10 26.17 10.71
CA LYS A 182 14.35 25.38 10.68
C LYS A 182 14.14 23.90 11.07
N GLY A 183 13.26 23.61 12.02
CA GLY A 183 12.91 22.24 12.40
C GLY A 183 12.28 21.46 11.24
N TRP A 184 11.37 22.09 10.49
CA TRP A 184 10.74 21.50 9.30
C TRP A 184 11.73 21.32 8.15
N ALA A 185 12.69 22.23 8.02
CA ALA A 185 13.78 22.08 7.05
C ALA A 185 14.63 20.85 7.35
N LEU A 186 15.07 20.68 8.60
CA LEU A 186 15.85 19.52 9.03
C LEU A 186 15.05 18.22 8.87
N TYR A 187 13.79 18.20 9.33
CA TYR A 187 12.90 17.05 9.17
C TYR A 187 12.79 16.62 7.70
N SER A 188 12.62 17.58 6.80
CA SER A 188 12.50 17.31 5.37
C SER A 188 13.81 16.78 4.78
N ILE A 189 14.97 17.31 5.19
CA ILE A 189 16.28 16.79 4.75
C ILE A 189 16.48 15.35 5.22
N VAL A 190 16.26 15.08 6.51
CA VAL A 190 16.41 13.75 7.10
C VAL A 190 15.49 12.76 6.40
N THR A 191 14.23 13.11 6.18
CA THR A 191 13.27 12.27 5.45
C THR A 191 13.74 11.98 4.03
N GLY A 192 14.18 13.00 3.29
CA GLY A 192 14.70 12.83 1.93
C GLY A 192 15.91 11.90 1.86
N VAL A 193 16.86 12.06 2.79
CA VAL A 193 18.04 11.18 2.89
C VAL A 193 17.63 9.76 3.23
N LEU A 194 16.73 9.57 4.21
CA LEU A 194 16.24 8.25 4.59
C LEU A 194 15.52 7.55 3.44
N VAL A 195 14.71 8.25 2.66
CA VAL A 195 14.05 7.69 1.46
C VAL A 195 15.08 7.21 0.45
N VAL A 196 16.08 8.04 0.11
CA VAL A 196 17.12 7.68 -0.86
C VAL A 196 17.92 6.48 -0.37
N MET A 197 18.42 6.53 0.87
CA MET A 197 19.24 5.47 1.44
C MET A 197 18.46 4.16 1.56
N SER A 198 17.20 4.22 2.00
CA SER A 198 16.36 3.02 2.13
C SER A 198 16.03 2.41 0.77
N PHE A 199 15.73 3.24 -0.24
CA PHE A 199 15.43 2.74 -1.59
C PHE A 199 16.64 2.10 -2.25
N ILE A 200 17.82 2.73 -2.17
CA ILE A 200 19.07 2.17 -2.67
C ILE A 200 19.41 0.88 -1.93
N ALA A 201 19.35 0.89 -0.59
CA ALA A 201 19.64 -0.30 0.21
C ALA A 201 18.70 -1.46 -0.13
N ALA A 202 17.38 -1.23 -0.19
CA ALA A 202 16.41 -2.27 -0.54
C ALA A 202 16.66 -2.85 -1.95
N THR A 203 16.93 -1.99 -2.93
CA THR A 203 17.20 -2.41 -4.31
C THR A 203 18.49 -3.22 -4.41
N VAL A 204 19.57 -2.75 -3.80
CA VAL A 204 20.87 -3.44 -3.82
C VAL A 204 20.79 -4.76 -3.07
N VAL A 205 20.21 -4.77 -1.88
CA VAL A 205 20.07 -5.99 -1.05
C VAL A 205 19.26 -7.05 -1.79
N SER A 206 18.14 -6.66 -2.41
CA SER A 206 17.32 -7.61 -3.19
C SER A 206 18.05 -8.13 -4.42
N ALA A 207 18.78 -7.29 -5.16
CA ALA A 207 19.57 -7.72 -6.30
C ALA A 207 20.70 -8.69 -5.91
N LEU A 208 21.31 -8.49 -4.73
CA LEU A 208 22.33 -9.39 -4.19
C LEU A 208 21.76 -10.74 -3.73
N ASP A 209 20.52 -10.77 -3.26
CA ASP A 209 19.83 -12.02 -2.93
C ASP A 209 19.38 -12.79 -4.18
N GLU A 210 18.77 -12.10 -5.14
CA GLU A 210 18.37 -12.71 -6.42
C GLU A 210 19.57 -13.28 -7.20
N SER A 211 20.75 -12.68 -7.06
CA SER A 211 22.01 -13.19 -7.64
C SER A 211 22.71 -14.28 -6.80
N GLY A 212 22.18 -14.61 -5.63
CA GLY A 212 22.74 -15.64 -4.74
C GLY A 212 24.05 -15.24 -4.05
N VAL A 213 24.43 -13.95 -4.07
CA VAL A 213 25.67 -13.44 -3.47
C VAL A 213 25.56 -13.30 -1.94
N LEU A 214 24.38 -12.91 -1.44
CA LEU A 214 24.08 -12.84 -0.01
C LEU A 214 22.79 -13.61 0.36
N PRO A 215 22.80 -14.96 0.24
CA PRO A 215 21.65 -15.77 0.61
C PRO A 215 21.43 -15.67 2.13
N GLY A 216 20.29 -15.13 2.54
CA GLY A 216 19.98 -14.94 3.97
C GLY A 216 20.13 -13.51 4.50
N SER A 217 20.29 -12.51 3.62
CA SER A 217 20.34 -11.08 3.99
C SER A 217 18.97 -10.59 4.52
N PRO A 218 18.70 -9.29 4.78
CA PRO A 218 17.34 -8.83 5.01
C PRO A 218 16.35 -9.46 4.02
N THR A 219 16.78 -9.56 2.77
CA THR A 219 16.24 -10.49 1.81
C THR A 219 17.01 -11.83 1.83
N GLY A 220 16.74 -12.75 2.75
CA GLY A 220 16.96 -14.19 2.51
C GLY A 220 16.55 -15.05 3.70
N ARG A 221 16.05 -16.27 3.47
CA ARG A 221 16.09 -17.30 4.52
C ARG A 221 16.41 -18.69 3.97
N ARG A 222 17.16 -19.41 4.80
CA ARG A 222 17.74 -20.75 4.63
C ARG A 222 16.82 -21.72 3.87
N PRO A 223 17.39 -22.61 3.02
CA PRO A 223 16.65 -23.76 2.52
C PRO A 223 16.16 -24.58 3.72
N ALA A 224 14.89 -24.96 3.69
CA ALA A 224 14.36 -25.98 4.59
C ALA A 224 15.26 -27.22 4.53
N PRO A 225 15.54 -27.91 5.65
CA PRO A 225 16.21 -29.19 5.58
C PRO A 225 15.41 -30.08 4.63
N CYS A 226 16.10 -30.63 3.62
CA CYS A 226 15.52 -31.56 2.67
C CYS A 226 14.64 -32.54 3.41
N ALA A 227 13.36 -32.63 3.00
CA ALA A 227 12.53 -33.74 3.45
C ALA A 227 13.30 -35.04 3.15
N PRO A 228 13.44 -35.96 4.12
CA PRO A 228 14.09 -37.23 3.85
C PRO A 228 13.36 -37.92 2.70
N PRO A 229 14.08 -38.67 1.84
CA PRO A 229 13.49 -39.31 0.67
C PRO A 229 12.29 -40.14 1.08
N ALA A 230 11.17 -39.93 0.39
CA ALA A 230 9.96 -40.72 0.59
C ALA A 230 10.32 -42.21 0.49
N HIS A 231 10.00 -42.97 1.53
CA HIS A 231 10.05 -44.43 1.46
C HIS A 231 9.26 -44.90 0.22
N PRO A 232 9.76 -45.89 -0.53
CA PRO A 232 9.03 -46.40 -1.68
C PRO A 232 7.66 -46.89 -1.20
N ARG A 233 6.59 -46.28 -1.74
CA ARG A 233 5.24 -46.81 -1.60
C ARG A 233 5.28 -48.24 -2.13
N ARG A 234 4.97 -49.21 -1.26
CA ARG A 234 4.64 -50.56 -1.72
C ARG A 234 3.41 -50.42 -2.62
N GLU A 235 3.64 -50.55 -3.92
CA GLU A 235 2.58 -50.71 -4.90
C GLU A 235 1.90 -52.06 -4.59
N TRP A 236 0.67 -52.01 -4.09
CA TRP A 236 -0.19 -53.17 -4.09
C TRP A 236 -0.66 -53.36 -5.53
N SER A 237 0.02 -54.24 -6.26
CA SER A 237 -0.43 -54.74 -7.56
C SER A 237 -1.75 -55.48 -7.37
N LEU A 238 -2.84 -54.95 -7.94
CA LEU A 238 -4.14 -55.61 -8.07
C LEU A 238 -4.08 -56.66 -9.19
N ALA A 239 -3.25 -57.68 -9.02
CA ALA A 239 -3.23 -58.87 -9.85
C ALA A 239 -3.29 -60.10 -8.95
N GLY A 240 -4.50 -60.45 -8.54
CA GLY A 240 -4.77 -61.67 -7.78
C GLY A 240 -6.08 -61.57 -7.02
N ILE A 241 -6.98 -62.51 -7.31
CA ILE A 241 -8.31 -62.72 -6.70
C ILE A 241 -9.44 -62.03 -7.47
N ALA A 242 -9.71 -62.59 -8.65
CA ALA A 242 -11.09 -62.86 -9.03
C ALA A 242 -11.57 -64.04 -8.16
N ASP A 243 -12.45 -63.77 -7.21
CA ASP A 243 -13.48 -64.72 -6.75
C ASP A 243 -14.40 -64.03 -5.73
N GLY A 244 -15.71 -64.11 -5.97
CA GLY A 244 -16.72 -64.14 -4.91
C GLY A 244 -17.36 -62.84 -4.42
N ALA A 245 -18.56 -62.58 -4.94
CA ALA A 245 -19.77 -62.14 -4.20
C ALA A 245 -19.80 -60.79 -3.42
N VAL A 246 -20.58 -59.87 -3.98
CA VAL A 246 -21.65 -59.06 -3.36
C VAL A 246 -21.61 -58.88 -1.84
N THR A 247 -21.48 -57.62 -1.37
CA THR A 247 -22.51 -56.94 -0.53
C THR A 247 -22.12 -55.46 -0.32
N THR A 248 -23.09 -54.59 -0.58
CA THR A 248 -23.10 -53.17 -0.31
C THR A 248 -23.28 -52.89 1.18
N HIS A 249 -22.43 -52.06 1.79
CA HIS A 249 -22.82 -51.33 3.00
C HIS A 249 -22.15 -49.95 3.03
N TRP A 250 -22.97 -48.91 2.85
CA TRP A 250 -22.64 -47.53 3.19
C TRP A 250 -22.92 -47.32 4.68
N ASP A 251 -22.04 -46.66 5.42
CA ASP A 251 -22.33 -46.15 6.77
C ASP A 251 -22.03 -44.65 6.83
N HIS A 252 -23.11 -43.88 7.00
CA HIS A 252 -23.11 -42.45 7.29
C HIS A 252 -23.38 -42.29 8.78
N ARG A 253 -22.39 -41.92 9.59
CA ARG A 253 -22.64 -41.46 10.95
C ARG A 253 -21.84 -40.21 11.30
N TRP A 254 -22.50 -39.08 11.04
CA TRP A 254 -22.35 -37.82 11.75
C TRP A 254 -23.38 -37.76 12.89
N LEU A 255 -23.08 -36.91 13.88
CA LEU A 255 -23.85 -36.52 15.07
C LEU A 255 -23.50 -37.32 16.33
N GLY A 256 -22.68 -36.68 17.17
CA GLY A 256 -22.49 -37.06 18.55
C GLY A 256 -23.72 -36.75 19.40
N LEU A 257 -23.75 -37.34 20.58
CA LEU A 257 -23.97 -36.67 21.86
C LEU A 257 -23.89 -37.71 22.98
N ASP A 258 -23.46 -37.20 24.12
CA ASP A 258 -23.15 -37.87 25.38
C ASP A 258 -24.20 -38.88 25.86
N ARG A 259 -23.73 -39.90 26.59
CA ARG A 259 -24.25 -40.19 27.93
C ARG A 259 -23.25 -40.97 28.78
N ALA A 260 -23.28 -40.62 30.05
CA ALA A 260 -22.48 -41.12 31.14
C ALA A 260 -23.27 -42.16 31.93
N ASP A 261 -22.60 -43.26 32.25
CA ASP A 261 -23.07 -44.33 33.11
C ASP A 261 -21.82 -45.21 33.38
N GLY A 262 -21.26 -45.26 34.58
CA GLY A 262 -21.94 -45.50 35.84
C GLY A 262 -21.64 -46.93 36.26
N ASN A 263 -20.42 -47.18 36.73
CA ASN A 263 -20.05 -48.41 37.43
C ASN A 263 -20.89 -48.52 38.72
N PRO A 264 -21.46 -49.68 39.02
CA PRO A 264 -20.93 -50.40 40.18
C PRO A 264 -20.92 -51.93 39.99
N ASN A 265 -19.79 -52.53 40.35
CA ASN A 265 -19.66 -53.92 40.78
C ASN A 265 -20.52 -54.13 42.06
N PRO A 266 -21.12 -55.31 42.32
CA PRO A 266 -20.35 -56.40 42.95
C PRO A 266 -20.79 -57.84 42.61
N GLU A 267 -19.83 -58.75 42.47
CA GLU A 267 -19.65 -60.05 43.19
C GLU A 267 -18.68 -60.96 42.42
#